data_AF-A0AAN8F698-F1
#
_entry.id   AF-A0AAN8F698-F1
#
_cell.length_a   1.000
_cell.length_b   1.000
_cell.length_c   1.000
_cell.angle_alpha   90.00
_cell.angle_beta   90.00
_cell.angle_gamma   90.00
#
_symmetry.space_group_name_H-M   'P 1'
#
loop_
_entity.id
_entity.type
_entity.pdbx_description
1 polymer ?
#
loop_
_entity_poly.entity_id
_entity_poly.type
_entity_poly.pdbx_seq_one_letter_code
_entity_poly.pdbx_strand_id
1 'polypeptide(L)'
;MCAEELRKLQVPYRLSRKSKSKVWKHIPNDEHWLTFNLEMLTVEPYTHHRQFQFLDVDSKGKLTESTLMKWLATMRKEYGKTWKNEDIDNITAVKYYIR
;
A
#
# COMPACT_ATOMS: atom_id res chain seq x y z
N MET A 1 -7.66 13.19 10.81
CA MET A 1 -8.59 12.24 11.42
C MET A 1 -8.09 11.93 12.81
N CYS A 2 -8.98 11.94 13.79
CA CYS A 2 -8.65 11.67 15.19
C CYS A 2 -8.86 10.17 15.51
N ALA A 3 -8.31 9.72 16.64
CA ALA A 3 -8.64 8.39 17.15
C ALA A 3 -10.15 8.32 17.44
N GLU A 4 -10.75 7.17 17.18
CA GLU A 4 -12.17 6.86 17.34
C GLU A 4 -13.12 7.64 16.41
N GLU A 5 -12.59 8.40 15.44
CA GLU A 5 -13.41 9.11 14.44
C GLU A 5 -14.10 8.12 13.49
N LEU A 6 -15.43 8.22 13.40
CA LEU A 6 -16.23 7.56 12.37
C LEU A 6 -16.44 8.50 11.18
N ARG A 7 -16.15 8.03 9.96
CA ARG A 7 -16.26 8.85 8.76
C ARG A 7 -16.78 8.09 7.57
N LYS A 8 -17.71 8.69 6.85
CA LYS A 8 -18.14 8.22 5.53
C LYS A 8 -17.34 8.94 4.45
N LEU A 9 -16.64 8.19 3.59
CA LEU A 9 -15.91 8.72 2.45
C LEU A 9 -16.50 8.19 1.15
N GLN A 10 -16.59 9.07 0.16
CA GLN A 10 -16.93 8.73 -1.21
C GLN A 10 -15.72 8.96 -2.09
N VAL A 11 -15.25 7.90 -2.76
CA VAL A 11 -14.05 7.92 -3.59
C VAL A 11 -14.43 7.49 -5.00
N PRO A 12 -14.14 8.32 -6.02
CA PRO A 12 -14.28 7.90 -7.41
C PRO A 12 -13.46 6.64 -7.69
N TYR A 13 -14.03 5.68 -8.42
CA TYR A 13 -13.41 4.40 -8.76
C TYR A 13 -11.97 4.56 -9.25
N ARG A 14 -11.73 5.52 -10.14
CA ARG A 14 -10.41 5.83 -10.72
C ARG A 14 -9.30 6.17 -9.72
N LEU A 15 -9.66 6.59 -8.50
CA LEU A 15 -8.69 6.90 -7.43
C LEU A 15 -8.43 5.72 -6.48
N SER A 16 -9.14 4.60 -6.65
CA SER A 16 -9.08 3.47 -5.70
C SER A 16 -7.87 2.55 -5.90
N ARG A 17 -7.51 2.24 -7.15
CA ARG A 17 -6.45 1.26 -7.50
C ARG A 17 -5.87 1.53 -8.88
N LYS A 18 -4.66 1.00 -9.13
CA LYS A 18 -4.09 0.92 -10.49
C LYS A 18 -4.48 -0.36 -11.24
N SER A 19 -4.64 -1.49 -10.53
CA SER A 19 -5.00 -2.78 -11.14
C SER A 19 -5.92 -3.60 -10.22
N LYS A 20 -6.66 -4.57 -10.77
CA LYS A 20 -7.39 -5.55 -9.95
C LYS A 20 -6.40 -6.31 -9.05
N SER A 21 -6.83 -6.61 -7.84
CA SER A 21 -6.07 -7.32 -6.82
C SER A 21 -7.00 -8.22 -6.04
N LYS A 22 -6.47 -9.01 -5.10
CA LYS A 22 -7.30 -9.90 -4.26
C LYS A 22 -8.40 -9.15 -3.51
N VAL A 23 -8.09 -7.98 -2.93
CA VAL A 23 -9.05 -7.14 -2.20
C VAL A 23 -10.07 -6.51 -3.15
N TRP A 24 -9.64 -6.10 -4.34
CA TRP A 24 -10.47 -5.34 -5.27
C TRP A 24 -11.13 -6.17 -6.39
N LYS A 25 -10.97 -7.51 -6.38
CA LYS A 25 -11.33 -8.38 -7.51
C LYS A 25 -12.81 -8.29 -7.89
N HIS A 26 -13.68 -8.11 -6.90
CA HIS A 26 -15.14 -8.04 -7.06
C HIS A 26 -15.65 -6.64 -7.39
N ILE A 27 -14.81 -5.61 -7.23
CA ILE A 27 -15.22 -4.27 -7.61
C ILE A 27 -15.23 -4.17 -9.15
N PRO A 28 -16.32 -3.69 -9.75
CA PRO A 28 -16.43 -3.48 -11.19
C PRO A 28 -15.35 -2.55 -11.75
N ASN A 29 -15.24 -2.45 -13.08
CA ASN A 29 -14.24 -1.60 -13.75
C ASN A 29 -14.85 -0.35 -14.40
N ASP A 30 -16.16 -0.26 -14.49
CA ASP A 30 -16.93 0.90 -14.92
C ASP A 30 -16.80 2.06 -13.90
N GLU A 31 -17.06 3.29 -14.34
CA GLU A 31 -16.97 4.45 -13.47
C GLU A 31 -18.13 4.45 -12.46
N HIS A 32 -17.78 4.40 -11.18
CA HIS A 32 -18.72 4.44 -10.07
C HIS A 32 -18.08 5.07 -8.84
N TRP A 33 -18.91 5.34 -7.83
CA TRP A 33 -18.44 5.83 -6.53
C TRP A 33 -18.32 4.68 -5.53
N LEU A 34 -17.17 4.59 -4.88
CA LEU A 34 -16.97 3.71 -3.74
C LEU A 34 -17.33 4.46 -2.47
N THR A 35 -18.22 3.87 -1.67
CA THR A 35 -18.56 4.39 -0.35
C THR A 35 -17.85 3.57 0.72
N PHE A 36 -17.02 4.24 1.51
CA PHE A 36 -16.32 3.65 2.65
C PHE A 36 -16.90 4.21 3.94
N ASN A 37 -17.32 3.32 4.84
CA ASN A 37 -17.55 3.68 6.24
C ASN A 37 -16.27 3.33 6.99
N LEU A 38 -15.58 4.35 7.47
CA LEU A 38 -14.31 4.24 8.16
C LEU A 38 -14.53 4.40 9.65
N GLU A 39 -13.84 3.56 10.40
CA GLU A 39 -13.68 3.67 11.84
C GLU A 39 -12.19 3.77 12.13
N MET A 40 -11.77 4.92 12.65
CA MET A 40 -10.38 5.14 13.04
C MET A 40 -10.15 4.54 14.40
N LEU A 41 -9.56 3.35 14.47
CA LEU A 41 -9.30 2.69 15.76
C LEU A 41 -8.20 3.41 16.55
N THR A 42 -7.03 3.59 15.92
CA THR A 42 -5.88 4.25 16.55
C THR A 42 -5.20 5.19 15.55
N VAL A 43 -4.66 6.28 16.07
CA VAL A 43 -3.80 7.19 15.30
C VAL A 43 -2.43 7.18 15.95
N GLU A 44 -1.47 6.64 15.20
CA GLU A 44 -0.12 6.44 15.68
C GLU A 44 0.84 7.43 15.03
N PRO A 45 1.78 8.03 15.79
CA PRO A 45 2.80 8.88 15.19
C PRO A 45 3.71 8.05 14.28
N TYR A 46 4.10 8.66 13.16
CA TYR A 46 5.08 8.08 12.26
C TYR A 46 6.42 7.88 12.98
N THR A 47 7.03 6.71 12.78
CA THR A 47 8.41 6.44 13.20
C THR A 47 9.15 5.65 12.13
N HIS A 48 10.45 5.93 11.97
CA HIS A 48 11.33 5.16 11.07
C HIS A 48 11.34 3.67 11.42
N HIS A 49 11.28 3.33 12.71
CA HIS A 49 11.27 1.95 13.17
C HIS A 49 10.03 1.18 12.69
N ARG A 50 8.84 1.76 12.80
CA ARG A 50 7.60 1.13 12.31
C ARG A 50 7.58 1.01 10.79
N GLN A 51 8.08 2.03 10.09
CA GLN A 51 8.23 1.96 8.64
C GLN A 51 9.18 0.82 8.23
N PHE A 52 10.29 0.66 8.95
CA PHE A 52 11.23 -0.44 8.73
C PHE A 52 10.55 -1.80 8.93
N GLN A 53 9.85 -2.00 10.06
CA GLN A 53 9.11 -3.23 10.33
C GLN A 53 8.06 -3.54 9.27
N PHE A 54 7.37 -2.51 8.77
CA PHE A 54 6.38 -2.63 7.71
C PHE A 54 6.98 -3.11 6.37
N LEU A 55 8.23 -2.73 6.08
CA LEU A 55 8.96 -3.13 4.88
C LEU A 55 9.68 -4.48 5.05
N ASP A 56 10.08 -4.83 6.28
CA ASP A 56 10.77 -6.08 6.64
C ASP A 56 9.80 -7.26 6.75
N VAL A 57 9.22 -7.64 5.61
CA VAL A 57 8.23 -8.74 5.52
C VAL A 57 8.76 -10.10 5.97
N ASP A 58 10.08 -10.26 6.05
CA ASP A 58 10.72 -11.48 6.54
C ASP A 58 11.09 -11.40 8.03
N SER A 59 10.91 -10.24 8.67
CA SER A 59 11.23 -9.98 10.08
C SER A 59 12.67 -10.35 10.44
N LYS A 60 13.62 -10.11 9.53
CA LYS A 60 15.04 -10.45 9.69
C LYS A 60 15.89 -9.30 10.23
N GLY A 61 15.28 -8.15 10.51
CA GLY A 61 15.98 -6.97 10.99
C GLY A 61 16.85 -6.31 9.92
N LYS A 62 16.65 -6.64 8.62
CA LYS A 62 17.41 -6.07 7.50
C LYS A 62 16.54 -5.97 6.24
N LEU A 63 16.58 -4.81 5.60
CA LEU A 63 15.97 -4.63 4.27
C LEU A 63 16.97 -5.04 3.20
N THR A 64 16.66 -6.11 2.48
CA THR A 64 17.43 -6.56 1.33
C THR A 64 16.64 -6.38 0.04
N GLU A 65 17.31 -6.44 -1.11
CA GLU A 65 16.65 -6.33 -2.41
C GLU A 65 15.53 -7.36 -2.55
N SER A 66 15.79 -8.61 -2.17
CA SER A 66 14.79 -9.68 -2.23
C SER A 66 13.60 -9.42 -1.30
N THR A 67 13.83 -8.92 -0.09
CA THR A 67 12.78 -8.56 0.87
C THR A 67 11.88 -7.46 0.33
N LEU A 68 12.46 -6.39 -0.22
CA LEU A 68 11.69 -5.27 -0.78
C LEU A 68 10.96 -5.65 -2.07
N MET A 69 11.57 -6.48 -2.93
CA MET A 69 10.90 -7.05 -4.10
C MET A 69 9.71 -7.94 -3.71
N LYS A 70 9.85 -8.72 -2.64
CA LYS A 70 8.76 -9.55 -2.08
C LYS A 70 7.63 -8.68 -1.49
N TRP A 71 7.99 -7.61 -0.78
CA TRP A 71 7.02 -6.63 -0.29
C TRP A 71 6.23 -6.00 -1.46
N LEU A 72 6.94 -5.56 -2.51
CA LEU A 72 6.33 -5.01 -3.73
C LEU A 72 5.36 -5.98 -4.40
N ALA A 73 5.76 -7.24 -4.56
CA ALA A 73 4.91 -8.28 -5.13
C ALA A 73 3.64 -8.50 -4.30
N THR A 74 3.79 -8.52 -2.97
CA THR A 74 2.66 -8.63 -2.03
C THR A 74 1.70 -7.46 -2.18
N MET A 75 2.21 -6.22 -2.22
CA MET A 75 1.39 -5.02 -2.37
C MET A 75 0.60 -4.97 -3.68
N ARG A 76 1.22 -5.42 -4.78
CA ARG A 76 0.55 -5.54 -6.07
C ARG A 76 -0.54 -6.62 -6.04
N LYS A 77 -0.23 -7.80 -5.52
CA LYS A 77 -1.16 -8.94 -5.49
C LYS A 77 -2.37 -8.69 -4.58
N GLU A 78 -2.12 -8.22 -3.37
CA GLU A 78 -3.18 -8.07 -2.35
C GLU A 78 -3.98 -6.78 -2.60
N TYR A 79 -3.28 -5.66 -2.88
CA TYR A 79 -3.90 -4.32 -2.89
C TYR A 79 -3.89 -3.61 -4.25
N GLY A 80 -3.22 -4.16 -5.27
CA GLY A 80 -3.17 -3.54 -6.59
C GLY A 80 -2.35 -2.25 -6.62
N LYS A 81 -1.43 -2.11 -5.66
CA LYS A 81 -0.57 -0.93 -5.48
C LYS A 81 0.83 -1.23 -6.01
N THR A 82 1.38 -0.25 -6.72
CA THR A 82 2.77 -0.26 -7.23
C THR A 82 3.39 1.11 -6.99
N TRP A 83 4.71 1.14 -6.83
CA TRP A 83 5.44 2.40 -6.80
C TRP A 83 5.27 3.18 -8.11
N LYS A 84 5.38 4.50 -8.02
CA LYS A 84 5.68 5.31 -9.20
C LYS A 84 7.19 5.30 -9.34
N ASN A 85 7.66 4.68 -10.41
CA ASN A 85 9.08 4.57 -10.68
C ASN A 85 9.52 5.48 -11.82
N GLU A 86 8.69 6.37 -12.36
CA GLU A 86 9.09 7.33 -13.42
C GLU A 86 10.00 6.66 -14.50
N ASP A 87 9.57 5.50 -15.00
CA ASP A 87 10.25 4.66 -15.99
C ASP A 87 11.52 3.88 -15.59
N ILE A 88 11.93 3.87 -14.31
CA ILE A 88 12.95 2.91 -13.82
C ILE A 88 12.33 1.57 -13.43
N ASP A 89 13.06 0.47 -13.64
CA ASP A 89 12.59 -0.85 -13.26
C ASP A 89 12.55 -1.02 -11.72
N ASN A 90 11.74 -1.95 -11.23
CA ASN A 90 11.55 -2.16 -9.79
C ASN A 90 12.84 -2.57 -9.07
N ILE A 91 13.75 -3.32 -9.73
CA ILE A 91 14.99 -3.78 -9.12
C ILE A 91 15.89 -2.55 -8.88
N THR A 92 16.03 -1.70 -9.90
CA THR A 92 16.79 -0.45 -9.78
C THR A 92 16.14 0.50 -8.77
N ALA A 93 14.81 0.63 -8.78
CA ALA A 93 14.10 1.46 -7.81
C ALA A 93 14.33 1.01 -6.37
N VAL A 94 14.26 -0.30 -6.10
CA VAL A 94 14.48 -0.89 -4.77
C VAL A 94 15.85 -0.54 -4.20
N LYS A 95 16.90 -0.48 -5.04
CA LYS A 95 18.25 -0.15 -4.59
C LYS A 95 18.36 1.25 -3.99
N TYR A 96 17.53 2.22 -4.40
CA TYR A 96 17.50 3.55 -3.77
C TYR A 96 16.96 3.54 -2.33
N TYR A 97 16.26 2.48 -1.93
CA TYR A 97 15.70 2.32 -0.59
C TYR A 97 16.58 1.46 0.33
N ILE A 98 17.66 0.89 -0.19
CA ILE A 98 18.64 0.12 0.56
C ILE A 98 19.91 0.96 0.61
N ARG A 99 20.25 1.48 1.78
CA ARG A 99 21.50 2.22 1.99
C ARG A 99 22.46 1.39 2.82
#